data_AF-A0A329L5C0-F1
#
_entry.id   AF-A0A329L5C0-F1
#
_cell.length_a   1.000
_cell.length_b   1.000
_cell.length_c   1.000
_cell.angle_alpha   90.00
_cell.angle_beta   90.00
_cell.angle_gamma   90.00
#
_symmetry.space_group_name_H-M   'P 1'
#
loop_
_entity.id
_entity.type
_entity.pdbx_description
1 polymer ?
#
loop_
_entity_poly.entity_id
_entity_poly.type
_entity_poly.pdbx_seq_one_letter_code
_entity_poly.pdbx_strand_id
1 'polypeptide(L)'
;MDELSAALTEYRSTGSPQAFGTVYALTSRLRSFHAYKVRSSSLGDDNDALTLFDDTLLNVLQRPVTEGFSAYLSGALRYARASFIRKKMRDRSRAYTFADDFDIPPEPLIDRTTPEVLYLDAERKKRAASVCAALLTDPASGLSPRMTAIIADLPNHRTINRLADANGIHHSYIFRSLEKLSRRYDAKRYGDIRDII
;
A
#
# COMPACT_ATOMS: atom_id res chain seq x y z
N MET A 1 -4.77 11.31 31.26
CA MET A 1 -5.88 10.44 30.82
C MET A 1 -6.34 11.00 29.47
N ASP A 2 -6.14 10.27 28.39
CA ASP A 2 -6.58 10.70 27.05
C ASP A 2 -8.11 10.89 27.04
N GLU A 3 -8.59 11.98 26.43
CA GLU A 3 -10.02 12.31 26.32
C GLU A 3 -10.84 11.14 25.75
N LEU A 4 -10.25 10.39 24.83
CA LEU A 4 -10.84 9.19 24.24
C LEU A 4 -11.02 8.06 25.27
N SER A 5 -10.04 7.85 26.15
CA SER A 5 -10.13 6.82 27.19
C SER A 5 -11.20 7.15 28.22
N ALA A 6 -11.40 8.45 28.52
CA ALA A 6 -12.49 8.91 29.37
C ALA A 6 -13.86 8.64 28.71
N ALA A 7 -14.03 9.07 27.45
CA ALA A 7 -15.26 8.86 26.69
C ALA A 7 -15.60 7.36 26.50
N LEU A 8 -14.59 6.50 26.33
CA LEU A 8 -14.78 5.05 26.26
C LEU A 8 -15.26 4.46 27.58
N THR A 9 -14.75 4.95 28.70
CA THR A 9 -15.15 4.48 30.02
C THR A 9 -16.60 4.87 30.31
N GLU A 10 -16.98 6.10 29.96
CA GLU A 10 -18.35 6.59 30.06
C GLU A 10 -19.32 5.82 29.14
N TYR A 11 -18.93 5.58 27.88
CA TYR A 11 -19.75 4.80 26.97
C TYR A 11 -19.98 3.38 27.47
N ARG A 12 -18.97 2.74 28.07
CA ARG A 12 -19.11 1.38 28.62
C ARG A 12 -19.95 1.32 29.88
N SER A 13 -19.92 2.35 30.72
CA SER A 13 -20.73 2.37 31.96
C SER A 13 -22.19 2.72 31.69
N THR A 14 -22.44 3.65 30.76
CA THR A 14 -23.80 4.17 30.50
C THR A 14 -24.49 3.53 29.31
N GLY A 15 -23.74 3.03 28.31
CA GLY A 15 -24.29 2.61 27.03
C GLY A 15 -24.99 3.73 26.26
N SER A 16 -24.76 5.00 26.63
CA SER A 16 -25.57 6.10 26.12
C SER A 16 -25.21 6.46 24.67
N PRO A 17 -26.20 6.83 23.83
CA PRO A 17 -25.95 7.31 22.47
C PRO A 17 -25.08 8.57 22.41
N GLN A 18 -25.15 9.40 23.45
CA GLN A 18 -24.36 10.63 23.57
C GLN A 18 -22.87 10.30 23.78
N ALA A 19 -22.56 9.39 24.70
CA ALA A 19 -21.18 8.94 24.92
C ALA A 19 -20.61 8.25 23.67
N PHE A 20 -21.42 7.48 22.94
CA PHE A 20 -21.03 6.94 21.63
C PHE A 20 -20.69 8.06 20.64
N GLY A 21 -21.54 9.07 20.53
CA GLY A 21 -21.32 10.23 19.66
C GLY A 21 -19.99 10.93 19.94
N THR A 22 -19.62 11.06 21.21
CA THR A 22 -18.32 11.62 21.64
C THR A 22 -17.15 10.75 21.17
N VAL A 23 -17.22 9.43 21.40
CA VAL A 23 -16.17 8.49 20.92
C VAL A 23 -16.06 8.54 19.38
N TYR A 24 -17.20 8.59 18.70
CA TYR A 24 -17.28 8.66 17.25
C TYR A 24 -16.65 9.96 16.70
N ALA A 25 -16.91 11.10 17.35
CA ALA A 25 -16.31 12.38 16.99
C ALA A 25 -14.79 12.40 17.22
N LEU A 26 -14.33 11.87 18.36
CA LEU A 26 -12.90 11.79 18.70
C LEU A 26 -12.11 10.88 17.75
N THR A 27 -12.77 9.92 17.11
CA THR A 27 -12.14 9.02 16.12
C THR A 27 -12.25 9.52 14.67
N SER A 28 -12.80 10.72 14.45
CA SER A 28 -13.00 11.32 13.12
C SER A 28 -11.73 11.38 12.26
N ARG A 29 -10.58 11.70 12.86
CA ARG A 29 -9.29 11.73 12.15
C ARG A 29 -8.89 10.35 11.62
N LEU A 30 -9.11 9.29 12.42
CA LEU A 30 -8.86 7.91 12.01
C LEU A 30 -9.81 7.49 10.89
N ARG A 31 -11.08 7.90 10.97
CA ARG A 31 -12.08 7.67 9.92
C ARG A 31 -11.69 8.30 8.60
N SER A 32 -11.33 9.59 8.58
CA SER A 32 -10.92 10.28 7.36
C SER A 32 -9.68 9.66 6.72
N PHE A 33 -8.69 9.29 7.54
CA PHE A 33 -7.49 8.61 7.05
C PHE A 33 -7.81 7.21 6.51
N HIS A 34 -8.67 6.46 7.19
CA HIS A 34 -9.14 5.16 6.74
C HIS A 34 -9.86 5.24 5.39
N ALA A 35 -10.80 6.19 5.25
CA ALA A 35 -11.54 6.41 4.02
C ALA A 35 -10.64 6.79 2.84
N TYR A 36 -9.65 7.66 3.07
CA TYR A 36 -8.62 7.92 2.07
C TYR A 36 -7.91 6.64 1.61
N LYS A 37 -7.51 5.76 2.55
CA LYS A 37 -6.81 4.51 2.22
C LYS A 37 -7.69 3.52 1.46
N VAL A 38 -8.97 3.41 1.80
CA VAL A 38 -9.93 2.56 1.07
C VAL A 38 -10.09 3.07 -0.36
N ARG A 39 -10.35 4.38 -0.55
CA ARG A 39 -10.47 4.99 -1.88
C ARG A 39 -9.20 4.84 -2.72
N SER A 40 -8.03 5.04 -2.12
CA SER A 40 -6.74 4.90 -2.83
C SER A 40 -6.48 3.48 -3.36
N SER A 41 -7.23 2.47 -2.86
CA SER A 41 -7.12 1.10 -3.37
C SER A 41 -7.81 0.88 -4.71
N SER A 42 -8.65 1.83 -5.17
CA SER A 42 -9.49 1.73 -6.37
C SER A 42 -10.47 0.55 -6.38
N LEU A 43 -10.67 -0.12 -5.24
CA LEU A 43 -11.54 -1.29 -5.08
C LEU A 43 -12.75 -1.03 -4.18
N GLY A 44 -12.83 0.16 -3.56
CA GLY A 44 -13.93 0.56 -2.69
C GLY A 44 -14.25 2.04 -2.85
N ASP A 45 -15.46 2.41 -2.45
CA ASP A 45 -15.98 3.78 -2.48
C ASP A 45 -16.09 4.38 -1.06
N ASP A 46 -16.71 5.56 -0.95
CA ASP A 46 -16.92 6.24 0.33
C ASP A 46 -17.91 5.50 1.24
N ASN A 47 -18.89 4.78 0.68
CA ASN A 47 -19.83 3.98 1.46
C ASN A 47 -19.14 2.75 2.04
N ASP A 48 -18.40 2.01 1.22
CA ASP A 48 -17.57 0.88 1.65
C ASP A 48 -16.60 1.33 2.76
N ALA A 49 -15.99 2.51 2.62
CA ALA A 49 -15.10 3.06 3.63
C ALA A 49 -15.80 3.38 4.95
N LEU A 50 -16.99 3.95 4.90
CA LEU A 50 -17.78 4.33 6.06
C LEU A 50 -18.31 3.09 6.79
N THR A 51 -18.97 2.18 6.06
CA THR A 51 -19.48 0.91 6.62
C THR A 51 -18.36 0.12 7.28
N LEU A 52 -17.21 -0.01 6.62
CA LEU A 52 -16.09 -0.78 7.16
C LEU A 52 -15.47 -0.11 8.40
N PHE A 53 -15.50 1.22 8.48
CA PHE A 53 -15.10 1.93 9.68
C PHE A 53 -16.09 1.70 10.83
N ASP A 54 -17.39 1.89 10.57
CA ASP A 54 -18.46 1.76 11.57
C ASP A 54 -18.51 0.33 12.15
N ASP A 55 -18.47 -0.68 11.28
CA ASP A 55 -18.43 -2.09 11.68
C ASP A 55 -17.19 -2.38 12.54
N THR A 56 -16.02 -1.87 12.13
CA THR A 56 -14.78 -2.10 12.88
C THR A 56 -14.81 -1.40 14.23
N LEU A 57 -15.31 -0.16 14.29
CA LEU A 57 -15.43 0.60 15.53
C LEU A 57 -16.38 -0.10 16.50
N LEU A 58 -17.58 -0.49 16.06
CA LEU A 58 -18.55 -1.22 16.88
C LEU A 58 -17.97 -2.52 17.42
N ASN A 59 -17.29 -3.30 16.57
CA ASN A 59 -16.63 -4.54 17.00
C ASN A 59 -15.51 -4.30 18.03
N VAL A 60 -14.73 -3.22 17.87
CA VAL A 60 -13.65 -2.88 18.78
C VAL A 60 -14.20 -2.37 20.13
N LEU A 61 -15.32 -1.65 20.13
CA LEU A 61 -15.97 -1.13 21.33
C LEU A 61 -16.44 -2.23 22.29
N GLN A 62 -16.82 -3.39 21.75
CA GLN A 62 -17.21 -4.58 22.52
C GLN A 62 -16.05 -5.23 23.29
N ARG A 63 -14.79 -4.91 22.94
CA ARG A 63 -13.60 -5.49 23.58
C ARG A 63 -13.18 -4.63 24.77
N PRO A 64 -12.66 -5.20 25.87
CA PRO A 64 -12.27 -4.44 27.07
C PRO A 64 -10.91 -3.74 26.90
N VAL A 65 -10.75 -2.91 25.87
CA VAL A 65 -9.53 -2.10 25.65
C VAL A 65 -9.80 -0.68 26.13
N THR A 66 -9.13 -0.24 27.19
CA THR A 66 -9.25 1.12 27.75
C THR A 66 -8.04 1.99 27.39
N GLU A 67 -6.84 1.44 27.49
CA GLU A 67 -5.59 2.12 27.12
C GLU A 67 -5.19 1.81 25.68
N GLY A 68 -4.64 2.79 24.98
CA GLY A 68 -4.14 2.60 23.61
C GLY A 68 -5.24 2.30 22.58
N PHE A 69 -6.50 2.63 22.86
CA PHE A 69 -7.64 2.33 21.99
C PHE A 69 -7.44 2.84 20.56
N SER A 70 -6.90 4.05 20.38
CA SER A 70 -6.60 4.61 19.05
C SER A 70 -5.65 3.73 18.24
N ALA A 71 -4.59 3.22 18.88
CA ALA A 71 -3.62 2.34 18.23
C ALA A 71 -4.25 0.98 17.91
N TYR A 72 -5.05 0.45 18.83
CA TYR A 72 -5.79 -0.79 18.63
C TYR A 72 -6.79 -0.69 17.46
N LEU A 73 -7.60 0.37 17.44
CA LEU A 73 -8.56 0.66 16.37
C LEU A 73 -7.85 0.84 15.02
N SER A 74 -6.73 1.59 14.98
CA SER A 74 -5.93 1.75 13.77
C SER A 74 -5.41 0.40 13.23
N GLY A 75 -4.94 -0.47 14.13
CA GLY A 75 -4.55 -1.84 13.79
C GLY A 75 -5.72 -2.66 13.23
N ALA A 76 -6.88 -2.62 13.90
CA ALA A 76 -8.09 -3.31 13.47
C ALA A 76 -8.55 -2.84 12.08
N LEU A 77 -8.58 -1.53 11.84
CA LEU A 77 -8.92 -0.92 10.55
C LEU A 77 -7.96 -1.36 9.44
N ARG A 78 -6.66 -1.49 9.73
CA ARG A 78 -5.68 -2.00 8.77
C ARG A 78 -6.01 -3.44 8.36
N TYR A 79 -6.37 -4.31 9.30
CA TYR A 79 -6.74 -5.69 9.01
C TYR A 79 -8.08 -5.80 8.26
N ALA A 80 -9.08 -5.03 8.69
CA ALA A 80 -10.39 -4.98 8.05
C ALA A 80 -10.26 -4.54 6.58
N ARG A 81 -9.48 -3.48 6.30
CA ARG A 81 -9.17 -3.04 4.93
C ARG A 81 -8.47 -4.11 4.11
N ALA A 82 -7.46 -4.80 4.68
CA ALA A 82 -6.76 -5.87 3.96
C ALA A 82 -7.70 -7.03 3.62
N SER A 83 -8.61 -7.40 4.54
CA SER A 83 -9.65 -8.41 4.29
C SER A 83 -10.59 -8.00 3.16
N PHE A 84 -11.07 -6.75 3.19
CA PHE A 84 -11.93 -6.17 2.17
C PHE A 84 -11.29 -6.16 0.79
N ILE A 85 -10.05 -5.68 0.67
CA ILE A 85 -9.31 -5.66 -0.60
C ILE A 85 -9.17 -7.07 -1.16
N ARG A 86 -8.80 -8.05 -0.33
CA ARG A 86 -8.70 -9.45 -0.76
C ARG A 86 -10.05 -9.99 -1.23
N LYS A 87 -11.15 -9.64 -0.56
CA LYS A 87 -12.50 -10.05 -0.97
C LYS A 87 -12.86 -9.46 -2.33
N LYS A 88 -12.76 -8.13 -2.50
CA LYS A 88 -13.05 -7.46 -3.78
C LYS A 88 -12.17 -7.97 -4.92
N MET A 89 -10.89 -8.25 -4.68
CA MET A 89 -10.00 -8.86 -5.68
C MET A 89 -10.47 -10.26 -6.10
N ARG A 90 -10.90 -11.11 -5.16
CA ARG A 90 -11.45 -12.43 -5.48
C ARG A 90 -12.75 -12.32 -6.27
N ASP A 91 -13.64 -11.42 -5.85
CA ASP A 91 -14.93 -11.22 -6.51
C ASP A 91 -14.72 -10.72 -7.95
N ARG A 92 -13.79 -9.78 -8.15
CA ARG A 92 -13.38 -9.31 -9.47
C ARG A 92 -12.76 -10.42 -10.32
N SER A 93 -11.87 -11.24 -9.74
CA SER A 93 -11.27 -12.37 -10.46
C SER A 93 -12.32 -13.37 -10.93
N ARG A 94 -13.33 -13.66 -10.10
CA ARG A 94 -14.45 -14.54 -10.47
C ARG A 94 -15.29 -13.93 -11.59
N ALA A 95 -15.57 -12.63 -11.53
CA ALA A 95 -16.31 -11.95 -12.59
C ALA A 95 -15.62 -12.08 -13.96
N TYR A 96 -14.28 -11.98 -14.02
CA TYR A 96 -13.54 -12.22 -15.27
C TYR A 96 -13.60 -13.68 -15.73
N THR A 97 -13.54 -14.65 -14.81
CA THR A 97 -13.67 -16.07 -15.19
C THR A 97 -15.04 -16.40 -15.79
N PHE A 98 -16.11 -15.73 -15.33
CA PHE A 98 -17.46 -15.89 -15.91
C PHE A 98 -17.67 -15.08 -17.20
N ALA A 99 -16.93 -13.98 -17.40
CA ALA A 99 -17.01 -13.15 -18.60
C ALA A 99 -16.21 -13.69 -19.80
N ASP A 100 -15.29 -14.65 -19.59
CA ASP A 100 -14.69 -15.39 -20.72
C ASP A 100 -15.67 -16.44 -21.30
N ASP A 101 -16.67 -16.89 -20.52
CA ASP A 101 -17.68 -17.88 -20.96
C ASP A 101 -18.86 -17.25 -21.71
N PHE A 102 -19.05 -15.93 -21.60
CA PHE A 102 -20.06 -15.16 -22.32
C PHE A 102 -19.34 -13.96 -22.89
N ASP A 103 -19.28 -13.79 -24.23
CA ASP A 103 -18.71 -12.65 -24.99
C ASP A 103 -19.26 -11.26 -24.53
N ILE A 104 -19.08 -10.93 -23.27
CA ILE A 104 -19.50 -9.72 -22.60
C ILE A 104 -18.26 -8.83 -22.59
N PRO A 105 -18.29 -7.68 -23.29
CA PRO A 105 -17.16 -6.78 -23.31
C PRO A 105 -16.77 -6.42 -21.86
N PRO A 106 -15.49 -6.55 -21.49
CA PRO A 106 -15.05 -6.16 -20.16
C PRO A 106 -15.43 -4.69 -19.94
N GLU A 107 -16.03 -4.39 -18.78
CA GLU A 107 -16.34 -3.00 -18.41
C GLU A 107 -15.10 -2.12 -18.65
N PRO A 108 -15.27 -0.93 -19.26
CA PRO A 108 -14.16 -0.05 -19.51
C PRO A 108 -13.47 0.27 -18.19
N LEU A 109 -12.16 -0.02 -18.12
CA LEU A 109 -11.32 0.50 -17.05
C LEU A 109 -11.54 2.01 -17.01
N ILE A 110 -12.21 2.50 -15.96
CA ILE A 110 -12.18 3.93 -15.64
C ILE A 110 -10.76 4.16 -15.15
N ASP A 111 -9.87 4.48 -16.08
CA ASP A 111 -8.51 4.84 -15.81
C ASP A 111 -8.51 6.18 -15.06
N ARG A 112 -8.45 6.10 -13.72
CA ARG A 112 -8.34 7.27 -12.85
C ARG A 112 -6.89 7.74 -12.72
N THR A 113 -6.03 7.43 -13.69
CA THR A 113 -4.68 7.97 -13.71
C THR A 113 -4.75 9.47 -13.98
N THR A 114 -4.50 10.26 -12.95
CA THR A 114 -4.42 11.71 -13.11
C THR A 114 -3.14 12.08 -13.86
N PRO A 115 -3.10 13.22 -14.58
CA PRO A 115 -1.88 13.70 -15.24
C PRO A 115 -0.68 13.80 -14.28
N GLU A 116 -0.96 14.11 -13.01
CA GLU A 116 0.03 14.17 -11.94
C GLU A 116 0.66 12.79 -11.65
N VAL A 117 -0.14 11.72 -11.61
CA VAL A 117 0.38 10.35 -11.41
C VAL A 117 1.25 9.92 -12.59
N LEU A 118 0.84 10.25 -13.83
CA LEU A 118 1.65 9.97 -15.03
C LEU A 118 2.98 10.73 -15.01
N TYR A 119 2.96 12.01 -14.59
CA TYR A 119 4.15 12.83 -14.48
C TYR A 119 5.13 12.29 -13.43
N LEU A 120 4.63 11.94 -12.24
CA LEU A 120 5.45 11.37 -11.16
C LEU A 120 6.04 10.01 -11.53
N ASP A 121 5.28 9.15 -12.20
CA ASP A 121 5.77 7.87 -12.73
C ASP A 121 6.87 8.08 -13.78
N ALA A 122 6.70 9.07 -14.67
CA ALA A 122 7.69 9.39 -15.69
C ALA A 122 8.97 9.98 -15.09
N GLU A 123 8.87 10.87 -14.09
CA GLU A 123 10.03 11.38 -13.35
C GLU A 123 10.76 10.27 -12.61
N ARG A 124 10.05 9.39 -11.90
CA ARG A 124 10.66 8.27 -11.19
C ARG A 124 11.42 7.35 -12.14
N LYS A 125 10.83 7.03 -13.30
CA LYS A 125 11.49 6.21 -14.33
C LYS A 125 12.75 6.88 -14.88
N LYS A 126 12.72 8.19 -15.12
CA LYS A 126 13.90 8.96 -15.56
C LYS A 126 15.01 8.96 -14.51
N ARG A 127 14.67 9.18 -13.24
CA ARG A 127 15.65 9.14 -12.14
C ARG A 127 16.26 7.75 -11.99
N ALA A 128 15.44 6.69 -11.91
CA ALA A 128 15.92 5.32 -11.85
C ALA A 128 16.85 4.95 -13.01
N ALA A 129 16.50 5.35 -14.25
CA ALA A 129 17.34 5.12 -15.42
C ALA A 129 18.71 5.84 -15.33
N SER A 130 18.74 7.07 -14.84
CA SER A 130 19.99 7.83 -14.66
C SER A 130 20.93 7.19 -13.64
N VAL A 131 20.40 6.69 -12.52
CA VAL A 131 21.20 6.01 -11.49
C VAL A 131 21.70 4.65 -12.00
N CYS A 132 20.85 3.87 -12.68
CA CYS A 132 21.27 2.62 -13.30
C CYS A 132 22.40 2.86 -14.33
N ALA A 133 22.28 3.87 -15.19
CA ALA A 133 23.31 4.20 -16.17
C ALA A 133 24.64 4.54 -15.49
N ALA A 134 24.61 5.36 -14.43
CA ALA A 134 25.82 5.75 -13.71
C ALA A 134 26.52 4.54 -13.05
N LEU A 135 25.76 3.62 -12.48
CA LEU A 135 26.27 2.38 -11.88
C LEU A 135 26.89 1.43 -12.92
N LEU A 136 26.30 1.35 -14.12
CA LEU A 136 26.80 0.49 -15.19
C LEU A 136 28.10 1.03 -15.82
N THR A 137 28.30 2.34 -15.82
CA THR A 137 29.50 2.98 -16.38
C THR A 137 30.68 3.07 -15.41
N ASP A 138 30.46 2.89 -14.10
CA ASP A 138 31.51 3.01 -13.11
C ASP A 138 32.30 1.71 -12.94
N PRO A 139 33.60 1.68 -13.25
CA PRO A 139 34.45 0.51 -13.03
C PRO A 139 34.67 0.18 -11.55
N ALA A 140 34.46 1.14 -10.63
CA ALA A 140 34.58 0.91 -9.18
C ALA A 140 33.35 0.22 -8.56
N SER A 141 32.26 0.08 -9.32
CA SER A 141 31.00 -0.52 -8.85
C SER A 141 31.12 -2.01 -8.51
N GLY A 142 32.11 -2.71 -9.08
CA GLY A 142 32.41 -4.12 -8.77
C GLY A 142 31.24 -5.07 -9.04
N LEU A 143 30.38 -4.72 -10.00
CA LEU A 143 29.17 -5.46 -10.35
C LEU A 143 29.52 -6.81 -11.00
N SER A 144 28.85 -7.88 -10.56
CA SER A 144 28.92 -9.15 -11.27
C SER A 144 28.11 -9.08 -12.57
N PRO A 145 28.43 -9.87 -13.62
CA PRO A 145 27.69 -9.84 -14.89
C PRO A 145 26.17 -10.03 -14.73
N ARG A 146 25.78 -10.81 -13.72
CA ARG A 146 24.38 -11.07 -13.38
C ARG A 146 23.71 -9.88 -12.69
N MET A 147 24.45 -9.12 -11.88
CA MET A 147 23.98 -7.87 -11.27
C MET A 147 23.85 -6.77 -12.33
N THR A 148 24.78 -6.70 -13.28
CA THR A 148 24.75 -5.78 -14.42
C THR A 148 23.47 -5.96 -15.24
N ALA A 149 23.08 -7.21 -15.53
CA ALA A 149 21.83 -7.52 -16.23
C ALA A 149 20.59 -7.07 -15.43
N ILE A 150 20.56 -7.36 -14.12
CA ILE A 150 19.46 -6.94 -13.24
C ILE A 150 19.32 -5.41 -13.23
N ILE A 151 20.42 -4.66 -13.08
CA ILE A 151 20.42 -3.19 -13.03
C ILE A 151 20.01 -2.58 -14.37
N ALA A 152 20.45 -3.15 -15.48
CA ALA A 152 20.11 -2.68 -16.82
C ALA A 152 18.61 -2.82 -17.13
N ASP A 153 17.99 -3.90 -16.65
CA ASP A 153 16.57 -4.17 -16.92
C ASP A 153 15.62 -3.51 -15.90
N LEU A 154 16.15 -3.09 -14.76
CA LEU A 154 15.36 -2.54 -13.65
C LEU A 154 14.45 -1.36 -14.04
N PRO A 155 14.88 -0.36 -14.83
CA PRO A 155 14.01 0.76 -15.25
C PRO A 155 12.77 0.33 -16.05
N ASN A 156 12.78 -0.88 -16.61
CA ASN A 156 11.67 -1.41 -17.42
C ASN A 156 10.60 -2.10 -16.58
N HIS A 157 10.90 -2.46 -15.33
CA HIS A 157 10.01 -3.27 -14.49
C HIS A 157 9.61 -2.53 -13.22
N ARG A 158 8.30 -2.41 -12.99
CA ARG A 158 7.73 -1.72 -11.80
C ARG A 158 7.87 -2.50 -10.50
N THR A 159 8.16 -3.81 -10.54
CA THR A 159 8.22 -4.66 -9.35
C THR A 159 9.36 -5.67 -9.44
N ILE A 160 9.93 -6.01 -8.27
CA ILE A 160 10.99 -7.01 -8.13
C ILE A 160 10.52 -8.38 -8.68
N ASN A 161 9.24 -8.71 -8.55
CA ASN A 161 8.70 -9.97 -9.08
C ASN A 161 8.72 -10.00 -10.61
N ARG A 162 8.33 -8.90 -11.29
CA ARG A 162 8.41 -8.85 -12.75
C ARG A 162 9.85 -8.86 -13.25
N LEU A 163 10.75 -8.20 -12.53
CA LEU A 163 12.18 -8.23 -12.83
C LEU A 163 12.76 -9.65 -12.65
N ALA A 164 12.31 -10.36 -11.60
CA ALA A 164 12.65 -11.75 -11.33
C ALA A 164 12.20 -12.68 -12.46
N ASP A 165 10.95 -12.56 -12.90
CA ASP A 165 10.40 -13.33 -14.00
C ASP A 165 11.15 -13.05 -15.30
N ALA A 166 11.42 -11.77 -15.61
CA ALA A 166 12.15 -11.36 -16.81
C ALA A 166 13.60 -11.86 -16.86
N ASN A 167 14.24 -11.97 -15.69
CA ASN A 167 15.63 -12.45 -15.59
C ASN A 167 15.73 -13.95 -15.32
N GLY A 168 14.61 -14.67 -15.14
CA GLY A 168 14.59 -16.10 -14.80
C GLY A 168 15.25 -16.40 -13.45
N ILE A 169 15.14 -15.49 -12.48
CA ILE A 169 15.79 -15.59 -11.17
C ILE A 169 14.76 -15.41 -10.07
N HIS A 170 14.90 -16.16 -8.96
CA HIS A 170 14.02 -15.98 -7.81
C HIS A 170 14.10 -14.57 -7.21
N HIS A 171 12.96 -13.93 -6.94
CA HIS A 171 12.86 -12.57 -6.40
C HIS A 171 13.72 -12.32 -5.15
N SER A 172 13.87 -13.31 -4.27
CA SER A 172 14.74 -13.18 -3.07
C SER A 172 16.22 -12.99 -3.42
N TYR A 173 16.69 -13.53 -4.55
CA TYR A 173 18.07 -13.31 -4.99
C TYR A 173 18.25 -11.86 -5.45
N ILE A 174 17.29 -11.32 -6.21
CA ILE A 174 17.30 -9.91 -6.63
C ILE A 174 17.31 -8.99 -5.42
N PHE A 175 16.45 -9.27 -4.43
CA PHE A 175 16.39 -8.50 -3.19
C PHE A 175 17.73 -8.47 -2.44
N ARG A 176 18.33 -9.64 -2.18
CA ARG A 176 19.66 -9.72 -1.51
C ARG A 176 20.76 -9.03 -2.32
N SER A 177 20.64 -9.08 -3.64
CA SER A 177 21.60 -8.48 -4.57
C SER A 177 21.55 -6.95 -4.54
N LEU A 178 20.34 -6.37 -4.60
CA LEU A 178 20.13 -4.92 -4.44
C LEU A 178 20.49 -4.44 -3.03
N GLU A 179 20.26 -5.27 -2.00
CA GLU A 179 20.68 -4.95 -0.62
C GLU A 179 22.21 -4.95 -0.46
N LYS A 180 22.92 -5.84 -1.14
CA LYS A 180 24.40 -5.82 -1.16
C LYS A 180 24.92 -4.59 -1.90
N LEU A 181 24.24 -4.20 -2.98
CA LEU A 181 24.57 -3.00 -3.74
C LEU A 181 24.37 -1.75 -2.88
N SER A 182 23.26 -1.63 -2.16
CA SER A 182 22.98 -0.47 -1.31
C SER A 182 24.03 -0.24 -0.22
N ARG A 183 24.64 -1.30 0.30
CA ARG A 183 25.72 -1.21 1.30
C ARG A 183 27.04 -0.68 0.74
N ARG A 184 27.26 -0.79 -0.56
CA ARG A 184 28.48 -0.33 -1.25
C ARG A 184 28.23 0.93 -2.08
N TYR A 185 27.00 1.43 -2.06
CA TYR A 185 26.53 2.49 -2.92
C TYR A 185 26.89 3.86 -2.35
N ASP A 186 27.59 4.67 -3.14
CA ASP A 186 27.88 6.07 -2.78
C ASP A 186 26.74 6.98 -3.25
N ALA A 187 25.82 7.29 -2.33
CA ALA A 187 24.67 8.13 -2.62
C ALA A 187 25.04 9.57 -3.01
N LYS A 188 26.22 10.07 -2.60
CA LYS A 188 26.67 11.41 -2.99
C LYS A 188 27.12 11.45 -4.46
N ARG A 189 27.60 10.33 -4.99
CA ARG A 189 28.13 10.23 -6.34
C ARG A 189 27.07 9.79 -7.36
N TYR A 190 26.14 8.92 -6.94
CA TYR A 190 25.21 8.26 -7.87
C TYR A 190 23.73 8.64 -7.69
N GLY A 191 23.35 9.40 -6.65
CA GLY A 191 21.93 9.73 -6.34
C GLY A 191 21.37 8.87 -5.21
N ASP A 192 20.06 8.81 -4.96
CA ASP A 192 19.51 7.88 -3.93
C ASP A 192 19.19 6.51 -4.56
N ILE A 193 19.74 5.42 -3.99
CA ILE A 193 19.43 4.05 -4.46
C ILE A 193 17.97 3.68 -4.23
N ARG A 194 17.28 4.35 -3.30
CA ARG A 194 15.84 4.19 -3.07
C ARG A 194 14.99 4.71 -4.22
N ASP A 195 15.55 5.52 -5.11
CA ASP A 195 14.85 5.94 -6.34
C ASP A 195 14.69 4.77 -7.32
N ILE A 196 15.48 3.71 -7.15
CA ILE A 196 15.51 2.49 -7.96
C ILE A 196 14.73 1.34 -7.31
N ILE A 197 14.63 1.28 -5.98
CA ILE A 197 13.95 0.20 -5.23
C ILE A 197 12.44 0.47 -5.08
#